data_AF-A0A9W7G966-F1
#
_entry.id   AF-A0A9W7G966-F1
#
_cell.length_a   1.000
_cell.length_b   1.000
_cell.length_c   1.000
_cell.angle_alpha   90.00
_cell.angle_beta   90.00
_cell.angle_gamma   90.00
#
_symmetry.space_group_name_H-M   'P 1'
#
loop_
_entity.id
_entity.type
_entity.pdbx_description
1 polymer ?
#
loop_
_entity_poly.entity_id
_entity_poly.type
_entity_poly.pdbx_seq_one_letter_code
_entity_poly.pdbx_strand_id
1 'polypeptide(L)'
;MQTELVGPGVRDGEPMLEVGKKERTQACRRIRCLKITLVVIVILFLLFVICLFVGSEFEMKAVRKADDTVSFYNTTQVCAIASDGDFQAFENQDAAHAEGCKIAHCGACGECSNVQDITIYDETKNTLTTTTTDCAMRSFFGSGMVTDCMNEKVGFTEGCTAVWVENVMCDLKKCIFTCLKMKLGLSGANGNNDRAGELNACLECDEKRCGPAFIEGAGANRRRSGIVSDIGRDDESEVCDIVDDGWIGWGER
;
A
#
# COMPACT_ATOMS: atom_id res chain seq x y z
N MET A 1 -30.74 82.81 38.82
CA MET A 1 -30.21 81.44 38.92
C MET A 1 -31.32 80.50 38.44
N GLN A 2 -31.34 80.21 37.14
CA GLN A 2 -32.38 79.41 36.50
C GLN A 2 -32.11 77.92 36.77
N THR A 3 -33.13 77.22 37.24
CA THR A 3 -33.17 75.77 37.38
C THR A 3 -34.11 75.24 36.29
N GLU A 4 -33.54 74.58 35.29
CA GLU A 4 -34.28 73.90 34.23
C GLU A 4 -34.84 72.56 34.74
N LEU A 5 -36.16 72.40 34.62
CA LEU A 5 -36.87 71.14 34.81
C LEU A 5 -36.89 70.39 33.48
N VAL A 6 -36.09 69.33 33.37
CA VAL A 6 -36.09 68.40 32.23
C VAL A 6 -37.22 67.39 32.41
N GLY A 7 -38.16 67.38 31.46
CA GLY A 7 -39.30 66.45 31.43
C GLY A 7 -38.91 65.01 31.05
N PRO A 8 -39.73 64.01 31.41
CA PRO A 8 -39.44 62.61 31.14
C PRO A 8 -39.66 62.28 29.65
N GLY A 9 -38.62 61.71 29.02
CA GLY A 9 -38.65 61.24 27.64
C GLY A 9 -39.54 60.00 27.49
N VAL A 10 -40.54 60.13 26.62
CA VAL A 10 -41.31 59.01 26.06
C VAL A 10 -40.35 58.17 25.22
N ARG A 11 -40.09 56.93 25.64
CA ARG A 11 -39.42 55.93 24.82
C ARG A 11 -40.46 55.22 23.98
N ASP A 12 -40.45 55.50 22.68
CA ASP A 12 -41.27 54.84 21.69
C ASP A 12 -40.97 53.33 21.68
N GLY A 13 -42.04 52.53 21.77
CA GLY A 13 -41.96 51.08 21.71
C GLY A 13 -41.68 50.61 20.28
N GLU A 14 -40.53 49.97 20.09
CA GLU A 14 -40.21 49.23 18.86
C GLU A 14 -41.15 48.01 18.73
N PRO A 15 -41.74 47.74 17.55
CA PRO A 15 -42.73 46.69 17.39
C PRO A 15 -42.10 45.28 17.43
N MET A 16 -42.43 44.49 18.46
CA MET A 16 -42.00 43.09 18.65
C MET A 16 -42.37 42.11 17.50
N LEU A 17 -43.12 42.53 16.49
CA LEU A 17 -43.64 41.68 15.41
C LEU A 17 -42.68 41.51 14.22
N GLU A 18 -41.68 42.39 14.04
CA GLU A 18 -40.71 42.29 12.92
C GLU A 18 -39.55 41.32 13.18
N VAL A 19 -39.15 41.16 14.45
CA VAL A 19 -38.02 40.30 14.84
C VAL A 19 -38.29 38.83 14.46
N GLY A 20 -39.50 38.33 14.67
CA GLY A 20 -39.88 36.94 14.38
C GLY A 20 -39.95 36.56 12.89
N LYS A 21 -40.14 37.53 11.97
CA LYS A 21 -40.14 37.27 10.52
C LYS A 21 -38.72 37.12 9.96
N LYS A 22 -37.77 37.90 10.49
CA LYS A 22 -36.37 37.90 10.06
C LYS A 22 -35.70 36.57 10.43
N GLU A 23 -35.97 36.05 11.64
CA GLU A 23 -35.46 34.76 12.11
C GLU A 23 -36.03 33.57 11.33
N ARG A 24 -37.34 33.55 11.02
CA ARG A 24 -37.96 32.48 10.21
C ARG A 24 -37.41 32.43 8.78
N THR A 25 -37.16 33.59 8.17
CA THR A 25 -36.61 33.68 6.80
C THR A 25 -35.15 33.22 6.74
N GLN A 26 -34.36 33.55 7.76
CA GLN A 26 -32.97 33.10 7.89
C GLN A 26 -32.85 31.60 8.13
N ALA A 27 -33.74 31.02 8.95
CA ALA A 27 -33.81 29.58 9.18
C ALA A 27 -34.16 28.80 7.90
N CYS A 28 -35.15 29.25 7.11
CA CYS A 28 -35.49 28.62 5.83
C CYS A 28 -34.35 28.66 4.81
N ARG A 29 -33.59 29.77 4.74
CA ARG A 29 -32.42 29.90 3.86
C ARG A 29 -31.30 28.93 4.27
N ARG A 30 -31.06 28.76 5.57
CA ARG A 30 -30.08 27.80 6.11
C ARG A 30 -30.46 26.34 5.80
N ILE A 31 -31.73 25.97 5.98
CA ILE A 31 -32.22 24.62 5.67
C ILE A 31 -32.12 24.32 4.17
N ARG A 32 -32.44 25.29 3.31
CA ARG A 32 -32.30 25.13 1.85
C ARG A 32 -30.84 24.98 1.44
N CYS A 33 -29.93 25.77 2.02
CA CYS A 33 -28.50 25.66 1.77
C CYS A 33 -27.96 24.27 2.19
N LEU A 34 -28.31 23.80 3.40
CA LEU A 34 -27.92 22.49 3.90
C LEU A 34 -28.38 21.36 2.98
N LYS A 35 -29.64 21.40 2.51
CA LYS A 35 -30.17 20.41 1.56
C LYS A 35 -29.42 20.39 0.24
N ILE A 36 -29.11 21.56 -0.32
CA ILE A 36 -28.33 21.66 -1.57
C ILE A 36 -26.92 21.13 -1.35
N THR A 37 -26.25 21.52 -0.26
CA THR A 37 -24.91 21.02 0.08
C THR A 37 -24.91 19.51 0.22
N LEU A 38 -25.89 18.93 0.91
CA LEU A 38 -26.03 17.47 1.04
C LEU A 38 -26.21 16.78 -0.32
N VAL A 39 -27.07 17.32 -1.18
CA VAL A 39 -27.28 16.77 -2.54
C VAL A 39 -25.99 16.82 -3.35
N VAL A 40 -25.24 17.92 -3.31
CA VAL A 40 -23.96 18.05 -4.01
C VAL A 40 -22.95 17.02 -3.49
N ILE A 41 -22.83 16.84 -2.17
CA ILE A 41 -21.94 15.84 -1.56
C ILE A 41 -22.30 14.44 -2.04
N VAL A 42 -23.59 14.09 -2.05
CA VAL A 42 -24.05 12.77 -2.52
C VAL A 42 -23.72 12.57 -4.00
N ILE A 43 -23.95 13.58 -4.86
CA ILE A 43 -23.61 13.48 -6.28
C ILE A 43 -22.10 13.29 -6.48
N LEU A 44 -21.27 14.08 -5.78
CA LEU A 44 -19.81 13.95 -5.86
C LEU A 44 -19.33 12.58 -5.37
N PHE A 45 -19.92 12.05 -4.30
CA PHE A 45 -19.63 10.71 -3.81
C PHE A 45 -19.99 9.63 -4.84
N LEU A 46 -21.18 9.72 -5.46
CA LEU A 46 -21.59 8.78 -6.50
C LEU A 46 -20.67 8.85 -7.73
N LEU A 47 -20.28 10.05 -8.16
CA LEU A 47 -19.32 10.23 -9.25
C LEU A 47 -17.95 9.62 -8.92
N PHE A 48 -17.47 9.84 -7.69
CA PHE A 48 -16.23 9.24 -7.21
C PHE A 48 -16.28 7.71 -7.24
N VAL A 49 -17.37 7.11 -6.74
CA VAL A 49 -17.57 5.66 -6.80
C VAL A 49 -17.61 5.16 -8.24
N ILE A 50 -18.31 5.84 -9.16
CA ILE A 50 -18.33 5.47 -10.58
C ILE A 50 -16.92 5.52 -11.17
N CYS A 51 -16.15 6.58 -10.90
CA CYS A 51 -14.76 6.70 -11.35
C CYS A 51 -13.89 5.55 -10.82
N LEU A 52 -14.04 5.15 -9.56
CA LEU A 52 -13.31 4.01 -8.98
C LEU A 52 -13.61 2.71 -9.72
N PHE A 53 -14.87 2.41 -9.99
CA PHE A 53 -15.26 1.18 -10.67
C PHE A 53 -14.78 1.18 -12.13
N VAL A 54 -14.97 2.28 -12.85
CA VAL A 54 -14.51 2.41 -14.24
C VAL A 54 -12.98 2.32 -14.32
N GLY A 55 -12.27 3.05 -13.46
CA GLY A 55 -10.81 3.02 -13.39
C GLY A 55 -10.27 1.62 -13.10
N SER A 56 -10.85 0.93 -12.12
CA SER A 56 -10.47 -0.44 -11.77
C SER A 56 -10.67 -1.40 -12.96
N GLU A 57 -11.75 -1.27 -13.73
CA GLU A 57 -11.93 -2.09 -14.95
C GLU A 57 -10.88 -1.80 -16.03
N PHE A 58 -10.43 -0.55 -16.18
CA PHE A 58 -9.33 -0.22 -17.08
C PHE A 58 -8.00 -0.82 -16.64
N GLU A 59 -7.67 -0.73 -15.35
CA GLU A 59 -6.48 -1.34 -14.79
C GLU A 59 -6.52 -2.86 -14.96
N MET A 60 -7.63 -3.51 -14.59
CA MET A 60 -7.77 -4.96 -14.71
C MET A 60 -7.75 -5.46 -16.16
N LYS A 61 -8.16 -4.64 -17.14
CA LYS A 61 -7.94 -4.96 -18.57
C LYS A 61 -6.46 -5.00 -18.93
N ALA A 62 -5.63 -4.15 -18.32
CA ALA A 62 -4.19 -4.19 -18.51
C ALA A 62 -3.56 -5.38 -17.78
N VAL A 63 -4.04 -5.71 -16.58
CA VAL A 63 -3.62 -6.90 -15.81
C VAL A 63 -3.88 -8.19 -16.59
N ARG A 64 -5.08 -8.36 -17.17
CA ARG A 64 -5.43 -9.54 -17.99
C ARG A 64 -4.58 -9.72 -19.26
N LYS A 65 -3.87 -8.68 -19.69
CA LYS A 65 -2.97 -8.71 -20.86
C LYS A 65 -1.50 -8.81 -20.49
N ALA A 66 -1.17 -8.59 -19.21
CA ALA A 66 0.18 -8.75 -18.73
C ALA A 66 0.50 -10.24 -18.62
N ASP A 67 1.76 -10.58 -18.87
CA ASP A 67 2.27 -11.93 -18.68
C ASP A 67 2.19 -12.33 -17.19
N ASP A 68 2.21 -13.62 -16.92
CA ASP A 68 2.38 -14.10 -15.55
C ASP A 68 3.80 -13.82 -15.04
N THR A 69 3.98 -13.96 -13.72
CA THR A 69 5.26 -13.69 -13.05
C THR A 69 5.99 -14.96 -12.62
N VAL A 70 5.43 -16.14 -12.92
CA VAL A 70 5.97 -17.43 -12.47
C VAL A 70 7.38 -17.65 -13.04
N SER A 71 7.65 -17.17 -14.26
CA SER A 71 8.97 -17.27 -14.88
C SER A 71 10.08 -16.56 -14.10
N PHE A 72 9.77 -15.59 -13.24
CA PHE A 72 10.77 -14.92 -12.41
C PHE A 72 11.23 -15.75 -11.20
N TYR A 73 10.52 -16.84 -10.91
CA TYR A 73 10.80 -17.79 -9.84
C TYR A 73 11.42 -19.09 -10.37
N ASN A 74 11.14 -19.45 -11.62
CA ASN A 74 11.78 -20.58 -12.29
C ASN A 74 13.13 -20.17 -12.90
N THR A 75 14.17 -20.15 -12.07
CA THR A 75 15.55 -19.84 -12.46
C THR A 75 16.54 -20.79 -11.81
N THR A 76 17.62 -21.11 -12.50
CA THR A 76 18.74 -21.85 -11.90
C THR A 76 19.64 -20.92 -11.10
N GLN A 77 19.66 -19.63 -11.40
CA GLN A 77 20.53 -18.66 -10.74
C GLN A 77 20.21 -18.58 -9.25
N VAL A 78 21.23 -18.39 -8.42
CA VAL A 78 21.09 -18.27 -6.97
C VAL A 78 21.93 -17.11 -6.45
N CYS A 79 21.52 -16.55 -5.33
CA CYS A 79 22.35 -15.67 -4.51
C CYS A 79 22.72 -16.42 -3.24
N ALA A 80 24.02 -16.54 -2.99
CA ALA A 80 24.56 -17.31 -1.89
C ALA A 80 25.41 -16.43 -0.98
N ILE A 81 25.46 -16.79 0.30
CA ILE A 81 26.26 -16.13 1.32
C ILE A 81 27.57 -16.90 1.55
N ALA A 82 28.69 -16.20 1.44
CA ALA A 82 30.02 -16.71 1.72
C ALA A 82 30.29 -16.79 3.24
N SER A 83 31.39 -17.43 3.63
CA SER A 83 31.74 -17.62 5.05
C SER A 83 32.08 -16.32 5.79
N ASP A 84 32.40 -15.26 5.07
CA ASP A 84 32.64 -13.90 5.60
C ASP A 84 31.37 -13.05 5.68
N GLY A 85 30.24 -13.57 5.19
CA GLY A 85 28.94 -12.90 5.21
C GLY A 85 28.58 -12.15 3.93
N ASP A 86 29.46 -12.11 2.93
CA ASP A 86 29.20 -11.43 1.67
C ASP A 86 28.25 -12.23 0.77
N PHE A 87 27.36 -11.53 0.07
CA PHE A 87 26.40 -12.13 -0.86
C PHE A 87 26.93 -12.07 -2.29
N GLN A 88 26.87 -13.19 -2.98
CA GLN A 88 27.34 -13.33 -4.37
C GLN A 88 26.36 -14.13 -5.22
N ALA A 89 26.18 -13.70 -6.46
CA ALA A 89 25.35 -14.40 -7.44
C ALA A 89 26.14 -15.52 -8.13
N PHE A 90 25.49 -16.67 -8.30
CA PHE A 90 26.03 -17.84 -8.99
C PHE A 90 25.04 -18.34 -10.04
N GLU A 91 25.54 -18.98 -11.10
CA GLU A 91 24.69 -19.52 -12.18
C GLU A 91 23.73 -20.62 -11.70
N ASN A 92 24.12 -21.38 -10.67
CA ASN A 92 23.36 -22.45 -10.07
C ASN A 92 23.86 -22.84 -8.67
N GLN A 93 23.10 -23.70 -7.99
CA GLN A 93 23.40 -24.24 -6.66
C GLN A 93 24.76 -24.93 -6.59
N ASP A 94 25.08 -25.79 -7.57
CA ASP A 94 26.34 -26.54 -7.60
C ASP A 94 27.56 -25.60 -7.63
N ALA A 95 27.48 -24.50 -8.40
CA ALA A 95 28.53 -23.49 -8.48
C ALA A 95 28.75 -22.76 -7.14
N ALA A 96 27.67 -22.43 -6.42
CA ALA A 96 27.76 -21.79 -5.12
C ALA A 96 28.36 -22.74 -4.06
N HIS A 97 27.90 -24.00 -4.03
CA HIS A 97 28.40 -25.01 -3.10
C HIS A 97 29.87 -25.38 -3.36
N ALA A 98 30.31 -25.35 -4.62
CA ALA A 98 31.72 -25.56 -4.97
C ALA A 98 32.66 -24.50 -4.37
N GLU A 99 32.18 -23.27 -4.18
CA GLU A 99 32.89 -22.18 -3.49
C GLU A 99 32.65 -22.17 -1.96
N GLY A 100 31.96 -23.19 -1.43
CA GLY A 100 31.64 -23.29 0.00
C GLY A 100 30.63 -22.24 0.49
N CYS A 101 29.89 -21.62 -0.41
CA CYS A 101 28.82 -20.68 -0.08
C CYS A 101 27.51 -21.42 0.23
N LYS A 102 26.62 -20.77 0.98
CA LYS A 102 25.28 -21.28 1.29
C LYS A 102 24.21 -20.53 0.52
N ILE A 103 23.25 -21.22 -0.06
CA ILE A 103 22.16 -20.61 -0.81
C ILE A 103 21.28 -19.81 0.15
N ALA A 104 21.19 -18.50 -0.12
CA ALA A 104 20.38 -17.57 0.64
C ALA A 104 18.98 -17.43 -0.02
N HIS A 105 18.95 -17.27 -1.33
CA HIS A 105 17.71 -17.22 -2.10
C HIS A 105 17.94 -17.57 -3.58
N CYS A 106 16.86 -17.98 -4.26
CA CYS A 106 16.84 -18.15 -5.71
C CYS A 106 16.90 -16.79 -6.43
N GLY A 107 17.44 -16.77 -7.65
CA GLY A 107 17.64 -15.59 -8.48
C GLY A 107 18.93 -14.82 -8.22
N ALA A 108 19.19 -13.78 -9.03
CA ALA A 108 20.28 -12.85 -8.82
C ALA A 108 20.19 -12.12 -7.47
N CYS A 109 21.33 -11.74 -6.93
CA CYS A 109 21.38 -10.77 -5.83
C CYS A 109 20.87 -9.39 -6.31
N GLY A 110 20.35 -8.61 -5.36
CA GLY A 110 19.84 -7.26 -5.55
C GLY A 110 19.84 -6.50 -4.21
N GLU A 111 19.12 -5.39 -4.14
CA GLU A 111 19.20 -4.46 -3.01
C GLU A 111 18.78 -5.07 -1.66
N CYS A 112 17.90 -6.06 -1.67
CA CYS A 112 17.42 -6.76 -0.47
C CYS A 112 18.23 -8.04 -0.16
N SER A 113 19.33 -8.30 -0.86
CA SER A 113 20.13 -9.53 -0.71
C SER A 113 21.17 -9.37 0.39
N ASN A 114 20.70 -9.30 1.63
CA ASN A 114 21.53 -9.21 2.83
C ASN A 114 20.81 -9.84 4.02
N VAL A 115 21.56 -10.13 5.09
CA VAL A 115 21.02 -10.82 6.28
C VAL A 115 19.89 -10.01 6.94
N GLN A 116 20.03 -8.69 7.06
CA GLN A 116 19.03 -7.85 7.73
C GLN A 116 17.68 -7.93 7.02
N ASP A 117 17.66 -7.66 5.71
CA ASP A 117 16.41 -7.56 4.95
C ASP A 117 15.70 -8.91 4.81
N ILE A 118 16.45 -9.99 4.64
CA ILE A 118 15.85 -11.31 4.54
C ILE A 118 15.37 -11.81 5.91
N THR A 119 16.06 -11.46 7.00
CA THR A 119 15.56 -11.71 8.36
C THR A 119 14.23 -10.99 8.59
N ILE A 120 14.12 -9.71 8.17
CA ILE A 120 12.85 -8.98 8.24
C ILE A 120 11.77 -9.71 7.43
N TYR A 121 12.07 -10.21 6.23
CA TYR A 121 11.10 -11.00 5.45
C TYR A 121 10.56 -12.22 6.22
N ASP A 122 11.42 -12.95 6.95
CA ASP A 122 10.98 -14.12 7.72
C ASP A 122 10.21 -13.74 8.98
N GLU A 123 10.72 -12.79 9.76
CA GLU A 123 10.10 -12.35 11.02
C GLU A 123 8.73 -11.70 10.78
N THR A 124 8.61 -10.96 9.67
CA THR A 124 7.39 -10.23 9.30
C THR A 124 6.55 -10.94 8.25
N LYS A 125 6.79 -12.24 7.98
CA LYS A 125 6.09 -12.99 6.91
C LYS A 125 4.56 -12.96 6.98
N ASN A 126 4.00 -12.70 8.16
CA ASN A 126 2.56 -12.60 8.40
C ASN A 126 2.01 -11.17 8.56
N THR A 127 2.86 -10.15 8.50
CA THR A 127 2.47 -8.76 8.80
C THR A 127 2.99 -7.75 7.78
N LEU A 128 4.08 -8.08 7.06
CA LEU A 128 4.73 -7.16 6.14
C LEU A 128 3.77 -6.59 5.11
N THR A 129 2.94 -7.44 4.50
CA THR A 129 1.95 -7.03 3.49
C THR A 129 1.01 -5.95 4.04
N THR A 130 0.55 -6.10 5.28
CA THR A 130 -0.33 -5.13 5.93
C THR A 130 0.41 -3.84 6.26
N THR A 131 1.63 -3.95 6.81
CA THR A 131 2.47 -2.81 7.18
C THR A 131 2.84 -1.97 5.96
N THR A 132 3.31 -2.60 4.88
CA THR A 132 3.70 -1.91 3.64
C THR A 132 2.49 -1.30 2.94
N THR A 133 1.32 -1.97 2.95
CA THR A 133 0.07 -1.39 2.44
C THR A 133 -0.31 -0.11 3.20
N ASP A 134 -0.19 -0.11 4.53
CA ASP A 134 -0.49 1.08 5.33
C ASP A 134 0.51 2.22 5.09
N CYS A 135 1.79 1.90 4.83
CA CYS A 135 2.77 2.90 4.38
C CYS A 135 2.49 3.38 2.95
N ALA A 136 2.06 2.50 2.05
CA ALA A 136 1.71 2.83 0.67
C ALA A 136 0.56 3.84 0.60
N MET A 137 -0.38 3.81 1.55
CA MET A 137 -1.45 4.82 1.65
C MET A 137 -0.93 6.24 1.94
N ARG A 138 0.33 6.41 2.36
CA ARG A 138 0.95 7.73 2.50
C ARG A 138 1.47 8.31 1.19
N SER A 139 1.53 7.51 0.12
CA SER A 139 1.97 7.95 -1.22
C SER A 139 1.11 9.08 -1.79
N PHE A 140 -0.15 9.22 -1.36
CA PHE A 140 -1.01 10.37 -1.67
C PHE A 140 -0.43 11.72 -1.21
N PHE A 141 0.53 11.70 -0.29
CA PHE A 141 1.25 12.87 0.22
C PHE A 141 2.70 12.95 -0.30
N GLY A 142 3.09 12.06 -1.22
CA GLY A 142 4.43 12.01 -1.83
C GLY A 142 5.23 10.77 -1.40
N SER A 143 6.25 10.43 -2.20
CA SER A 143 7.11 9.26 -1.97
C SER A 143 7.90 9.33 -0.67
N GLY A 144 8.37 10.51 -0.26
CA GLY A 144 9.11 10.70 1.00
C GLY A 144 8.32 10.22 2.23
N MET A 145 7.00 10.42 2.26
CA MET A 145 6.15 9.94 3.35
C MET A 145 6.02 8.41 3.39
N VAL A 146 6.20 7.75 2.24
CA VAL A 146 6.27 6.27 2.15
C VAL A 146 7.62 5.82 2.68
N THR A 147 8.72 6.42 2.21
CA THR A 147 10.08 6.13 2.68
C THR A 147 10.20 6.26 4.19
N ASP A 148 9.74 7.37 4.77
CA ASP A 148 9.78 7.59 6.21
C ASP A 148 8.99 6.52 6.97
N CYS A 149 7.82 6.12 6.46
CA CYS A 149 7.00 5.08 7.07
C CYS A 149 7.65 3.69 6.98
N MET A 150 8.24 3.34 5.83
CA MET A 150 8.94 2.07 5.63
C MET A 150 10.16 1.98 6.56
N ASN A 151 10.94 3.05 6.67
CA ASN A 151 12.07 3.14 7.59
C ASN A 151 11.62 2.99 9.06
N GLU A 152 10.54 3.65 9.45
CA GLU A 152 10.03 3.63 10.83
C GLU A 152 9.41 2.28 11.22
N LYS A 153 8.64 1.66 10.31
CA LYS A 153 7.79 0.50 10.64
C LYS A 153 8.32 -0.85 10.18
N VAL A 154 9.19 -0.86 9.17
CA VAL A 154 9.72 -2.10 8.57
C VAL A 154 11.20 -2.24 8.89
N GLY A 155 11.99 -1.19 8.65
CA GLY A 155 13.41 -1.17 9.02
C GLY A 155 14.33 -1.90 8.05
N PHE A 156 13.95 -1.99 6.77
CA PHE A 156 14.86 -2.46 5.72
C PHE A 156 16.08 -1.54 5.57
N THR A 157 17.13 -2.04 4.94
CA THR A 157 18.24 -1.22 4.47
C THR A 157 17.76 -0.13 3.49
N GLU A 158 18.58 0.90 3.27
CA GLU A 158 18.23 2.03 2.39
C GLU A 158 17.93 1.56 0.96
N GLY A 159 18.78 0.69 0.39
CA GLY A 159 18.61 0.14 -0.95
C GLY A 159 17.32 -0.66 -1.08
N CYS A 160 17.08 -1.59 -0.16
CA CYS A 160 15.86 -2.40 -0.19
C CYS A 160 14.60 -1.55 0.03
N THR A 161 14.65 -0.53 0.90
CA THR A 161 13.56 0.44 1.07
C THR A 161 13.29 1.20 -0.22
N ALA A 162 14.31 1.61 -0.96
CA ALA A 162 14.14 2.31 -2.23
C ALA A 162 13.37 1.45 -3.25
N VAL A 163 13.72 0.17 -3.37
CA VAL A 163 13.02 -0.77 -4.27
C VAL A 163 11.55 -0.96 -3.87
N TRP A 164 11.26 -1.09 -2.57
CA TRP A 164 9.89 -1.15 -2.07
C TRP A 164 9.10 0.14 -2.36
N VAL A 165 9.71 1.32 -2.18
CA VAL A 165 9.08 2.61 -2.48
C VAL A 165 8.82 2.74 -3.98
N GLU A 166 9.73 2.30 -4.84
CA GLU A 166 9.51 2.27 -6.29
C GLU A 166 8.33 1.37 -6.68
N ASN A 167 8.19 0.20 -6.05
CA ASN A 167 7.02 -0.66 -6.26
C ASN A 167 5.72 0.05 -5.86
N VAL A 168 5.69 0.65 -4.66
CA VAL A 168 4.54 1.44 -4.19
C VAL A 168 4.18 2.58 -5.16
N MET A 169 5.18 3.29 -5.68
CA MET A 169 4.93 4.38 -6.62
C MET A 169 4.47 3.86 -8.00
N CYS A 170 4.91 2.66 -8.39
CA CYS A 170 4.38 1.97 -9.55
C CYS A 170 2.90 1.61 -9.35
N ASP A 171 2.53 1.08 -8.18
CA ASP A 171 1.15 0.74 -7.83
C ASP A 171 0.25 1.96 -7.81
N LEU A 172 0.70 3.08 -7.23
CA LEU A 172 -0.02 4.34 -7.26
C LEU A 172 -0.29 4.81 -8.70
N LYS A 173 0.60 4.47 -9.65
CA LYS A 173 0.45 4.85 -11.05
C LYS A 173 -0.41 3.87 -11.85
N LYS A 174 -0.34 2.57 -11.54
CA LYS A 174 -0.91 1.50 -12.39
C LYS A 174 -2.12 0.78 -11.79
N CYS A 175 -2.30 0.83 -10.48
CA CYS A 175 -3.24 0.00 -9.72
C CYS A 175 -4.07 0.79 -8.69
N ILE A 176 -3.98 2.12 -8.69
CA ILE A 176 -4.61 3.00 -7.68
C ILE A 176 -6.12 2.79 -7.54
N PHE A 177 -6.85 2.65 -8.66
CA PHE A 177 -8.31 2.54 -8.58
C PHE A 177 -8.72 1.19 -8.01
N THR A 178 -8.05 0.11 -8.44
CA THR A 178 -8.30 -1.27 -7.98
C THR A 178 -7.93 -1.44 -6.51
N CYS A 179 -6.77 -0.93 -6.10
CA CYS A 179 -6.32 -0.98 -4.71
C CYS A 179 -7.16 -0.10 -3.78
N LEU A 180 -7.55 1.11 -4.20
CA LEU A 180 -8.42 1.97 -3.40
C LEU A 180 -9.83 1.38 -3.27
N LYS A 181 -10.37 0.79 -4.34
CA LYS A 181 -11.65 0.05 -4.30
C LYS A 181 -11.61 -1.09 -3.28
N MET A 182 -10.49 -1.82 -3.21
CA MET A 182 -10.28 -2.85 -2.20
C MET A 182 -10.20 -2.27 -0.79
N LYS A 183 -9.35 -1.25 -0.55
CA LYS A 183 -9.17 -0.64 0.78
C LYS A 183 -10.47 -0.04 1.32
N LEU A 184 -11.36 0.45 0.44
CA LEU A 184 -12.69 0.95 0.79
C LEU A 184 -13.75 -0.16 0.99
N GLY A 185 -13.38 -1.44 0.87
CA GLY A 185 -14.30 -2.57 1.02
C GLY A 185 -15.31 -2.72 -0.11
N LEU A 186 -15.05 -2.11 -1.28
CA LEU A 186 -15.96 -2.12 -2.43
C LEU A 186 -15.67 -3.29 -3.41
N SER A 187 -14.66 -4.11 -3.12
CA SER A 187 -14.23 -5.24 -3.95
C SER A 187 -14.83 -6.60 -3.53
N GLY A 188 -15.45 -6.70 -2.35
CA GLY A 188 -16.05 -7.94 -1.85
C GLY A 188 -15.06 -9.00 -1.32
N ALA A 189 -13.76 -8.69 -1.32
CA ALA A 189 -12.68 -9.47 -0.70
C ALA A 189 -12.18 -8.75 0.57
N ASN A 190 -11.93 -9.51 1.63
CA ASN A 190 -11.40 -9.03 2.90
C ASN A 190 -10.11 -9.80 3.22
N GLY A 191 -8.97 -9.32 2.72
CA GLY A 191 -7.66 -9.96 2.93
C GLY A 191 -6.82 -9.99 1.65
N ASN A 192 -5.72 -10.74 1.70
CA ASN A 192 -4.78 -10.90 0.59
C ASN A 192 -5.36 -11.74 -0.57
N ASN A 193 -6.27 -12.64 -0.24
CA ASN A 193 -6.88 -13.56 -1.19
C ASN A 193 -8.40 -13.31 -1.30
N ASP A 194 -8.97 -13.67 -2.44
CA ASP A 194 -10.40 -13.67 -2.67
C ASP A 194 -11.07 -14.94 -2.10
N ARG A 195 -12.36 -15.14 -2.38
CA ARG A 195 -13.11 -16.30 -1.87
C ARG A 195 -12.74 -17.62 -2.56
N ALA A 196 -12.12 -17.57 -3.73
CA ALA A 196 -11.64 -18.73 -4.44
C ALA A 196 -10.23 -19.14 -3.97
N GLY A 197 -9.57 -18.30 -3.17
CA GLY A 197 -8.19 -18.52 -2.71
C GLY A 197 -7.15 -17.85 -3.61
N GLU A 198 -7.58 -17.20 -4.69
CA GLU A 198 -6.71 -16.46 -5.61
C GLU A 198 -6.29 -15.11 -5.01
N LEU A 199 -5.25 -14.48 -5.56
CA LEU A 199 -4.89 -13.12 -5.16
C LEU A 199 -6.09 -12.18 -5.33
N ASN A 200 -6.28 -11.28 -4.37
CA ASN A 200 -7.24 -10.21 -4.55
C ASN A 200 -6.82 -9.31 -5.74
N ALA A 201 -7.76 -8.57 -6.31
CA ALA A 201 -7.51 -7.78 -7.52
C ALA A 201 -6.42 -6.69 -7.37
N CYS A 202 -6.18 -6.19 -6.15
CA CYS A 202 -5.12 -5.22 -5.91
C CYS A 202 -3.74 -5.89 -5.99
N LEU A 203 -3.57 -6.98 -5.25
CA LEU A 203 -2.33 -7.76 -5.26
C LEU A 203 -2.08 -8.40 -6.63
N GLU A 204 -3.11 -8.85 -7.34
CA GLU A 204 -2.95 -9.34 -8.72
C GLU A 204 -2.45 -8.21 -9.66
N CYS A 205 -2.94 -6.99 -9.45
CA CYS A 205 -2.48 -5.84 -10.22
C CYS A 205 -1.02 -5.51 -9.93
N ASP A 206 -0.64 -5.40 -8.65
CA ASP A 206 0.75 -5.22 -8.21
C ASP A 206 1.65 -6.30 -8.82
N GLU A 207 1.33 -7.58 -8.56
CA GLU A 207 2.08 -8.75 -9.02
C GLU A 207 2.39 -8.68 -10.51
N LYS A 208 1.39 -8.47 -11.36
CA LYS A 208 1.57 -8.50 -12.83
C LYS A 208 2.10 -7.20 -13.42
N ARG A 209 1.92 -6.06 -12.75
CA ARG A 209 2.20 -4.73 -13.35
C ARG A 209 3.44 -4.06 -12.78
N CYS A 210 3.79 -4.36 -11.55
CA CYS A 210 4.88 -3.73 -10.79
C CYS A 210 5.86 -4.77 -10.23
N GLY A 211 5.37 -5.97 -9.90
CA GLY A 211 6.14 -7.13 -9.45
C GLY A 211 7.41 -7.43 -10.25
N PRO A 212 7.43 -7.47 -11.60
CA PRO A 212 8.64 -7.78 -12.36
C PRO A 212 9.85 -6.88 -12.02
N ALA A 213 9.64 -5.57 -11.95
CA ALA A 213 10.70 -4.62 -11.64
C ALA A 213 11.13 -4.73 -10.17
N PHE A 214 10.17 -4.96 -9.26
CA PHE A 214 10.46 -5.21 -7.85
C PHE A 214 11.30 -6.48 -7.66
N ILE A 215 10.93 -7.58 -8.30
CA ILE A 215 11.63 -8.87 -8.20
C ILE A 215 13.06 -8.75 -8.74
N GLU A 216 13.25 -8.03 -9.85
CA GLU A 216 14.57 -7.77 -10.43
C GLU A 216 15.44 -6.90 -9.52
N GLY A 217 14.92 -5.76 -9.04
CA GLY A 217 15.69 -4.83 -8.20
C GLY A 217 15.95 -5.34 -6.78
N ALA A 218 14.99 -6.02 -6.17
CA ALA A 218 15.12 -6.51 -4.80
C ALA A 218 16.12 -7.68 -4.72
N GLY A 219 16.16 -8.53 -5.74
CA GLY A 219 16.88 -9.81 -5.71
C GLY A 219 16.20 -10.81 -4.79
N ALA A 220 16.15 -10.51 -3.49
CA ALA A 220 15.47 -11.28 -2.46
C ALA A 220 14.05 -10.77 -2.19
N ASN A 221 13.12 -11.71 -2.02
CA ASN A 221 11.78 -11.51 -1.48
C ASN A 221 11.36 -12.81 -0.78
N ARG A 222 10.26 -12.78 -0.01
CA ARG A 222 9.76 -13.95 0.74
C ARG A 222 9.81 -15.26 -0.07
N ARG A 223 9.25 -15.27 -1.28
CA ARG A 223 9.22 -16.44 -2.19
C ARG A 223 10.61 -16.92 -2.58
N ARG A 224 11.47 -16.03 -3.06
CA ARG A 224 12.85 -16.36 -3.45
C ARG A 224 13.70 -16.84 -2.28
N SER A 225 13.41 -16.37 -1.08
CA SER A 225 14.11 -16.73 0.16
C SER A 225 13.55 -17.99 0.83
N GLY A 226 12.63 -18.72 0.19
CA GLY A 226 12.04 -19.95 0.74
C GLY A 226 11.05 -19.72 1.87
N ILE A 227 10.49 -18.51 1.97
CA ILE A 227 9.59 -18.08 3.05
C ILE A 227 8.15 -18.07 2.55
N VAL A 228 7.35 -19.00 3.06
CA VAL A 228 5.89 -19.01 2.90
C VAL A 228 5.25 -17.92 3.78
N SER A 229 4.25 -17.21 3.26
CA SER A 229 3.75 -15.97 3.85
C SER A 229 2.22 -15.90 4.01
N ASP A 230 1.69 -14.78 4.51
CA ASP A 230 0.25 -14.53 4.66
C ASP A 230 -0.53 -14.35 3.36
N ILE A 231 0.13 -14.41 2.21
CA ILE A 231 -0.50 -14.32 0.90
C ILE A 231 -0.51 -15.71 0.28
N GLY A 232 -1.70 -16.28 0.07
CA GLY A 232 -1.85 -17.56 -0.61
C GLY A 232 -1.46 -17.43 -2.08
N ARG A 233 -0.40 -18.13 -2.49
CA ARG A 233 0.05 -18.27 -3.88
C ARG A 233 0.33 -19.75 -4.17
N ASP A 234 0.80 -20.03 -5.38
CA ASP A 234 1.29 -21.37 -5.72
C ASP A 234 2.67 -21.60 -5.11
N ASP A 235 2.69 -21.95 -3.82
CA ASP A 235 3.92 -22.17 -3.08
C ASP A 235 4.78 -23.30 -3.67
N GLU A 236 4.19 -24.25 -4.39
CA GLU A 236 4.92 -25.36 -5.01
C GLU A 236 5.77 -24.92 -6.21
N SER A 237 5.35 -23.88 -6.93
CA SER A 237 6.05 -23.42 -8.14
C SER A 237 6.79 -22.09 -7.98
N GLU A 238 6.43 -21.30 -6.96
CA GLU A 238 6.96 -19.94 -6.79
C GLU A 238 7.90 -19.79 -5.58
N VAL A 239 7.89 -20.70 -4.60
CA VAL A 239 8.76 -20.63 -3.43
C VAL A 239 10.03 -21.44 -3.67
N CYS A 240 11.18 -20.81 -3.42
CA CYS A 240 12.49 -21.45 -3.55
C CYS A 240 12.66 -22.57 -2.51
N ASP A 241 12.92 -23.79 -2.96
CA ASP A 241 13.04 -24.99 -2.11
C ASP A 241 14.50 -25.43 -1.85
N ILE A 242 15.46 -24.73 -2.42
CA ILE A 242 16.91 -25.03 -2.35
C ILE A 242 17.70 -24.14 -1.38
N VAL A 243 17.04 -23.39 -0.49
CA VAL A 243 17.70 -22.55 0.53
C VAL A 243 18.28 -23.45 1.63
N ASP A 244 19.59 -23.38 1.90
CA ASP A 244 20.31 -24.42 2.65
C ASP A 244 19.96 -24.50 4.14
N ASP A 245 19.96 -23.37 4.86
CA ASP A 245 19.77 -23.34 6.33
C ASP A 245 18.39 -22.77 6.73
N GLY A 246 17.57 -22.37 5.76
CA GLY A 246 16.49 -21.40 6.00
C GLY A 246 17.01 -20.11 6.66
N TRP A 247 16.10 -19.31 7.23
CA TRP A 247 16.42 -18.00 7.82
C TRP A 247 16.34 -17.95 9.35
N ILE A 248 16.13 -19.09 10.01
CA ILE A 248 16.08 -19.19 11.47
C ILE A 248 17.52 -19.15 12.02
N GLY A 249 17.88 -18.09 12.74
CA GLY A 249 19.14 -18.01 13.52
C GLY A 249 20.33 -17.31 12.84
N TRP A 250 20.14 -16.57 11.75
CA TRP A 250 21.20 -15.76 11.14
C TRP A 250 21.47 -14.43 11.86
N GLY A 251 20.50 -13.90 12.61
CA GLY A 251 20.66 -12.67 13.40
C GLY A 251 21.44 -12.80 14.71
N GLU A 252 21.84 -14.02 15.10
CA GLU A 252 22.57 -14.32 16.34
C GLU A 252 24.03 -14.79 16.09
N ARG A 253 24.48 -14.85 14.84
CA ARG A 253 25.84 -15.28 14.45
C ARG A 253 26.78 -14.12 14.17
#